data_AF-A0A0P4W6M3-F1
#
_entry.id   AF-A0A0P4W6M3-F1
#
_cell.length_a   1.000
_cell.length_b   1.000
_cell.length_c   1.000
_cell.angle_alpha   90.00
_cell.angle_beta   90.00
_cell.angle_gamma   90.00
#
_symmetry.space_group_name_H-M   'P 1'
#
loop_
_entity.id
_entity.type
_entity.pdbx_description
1 polymer ?
#
loop_
_entity_poly.entity_id
_entity_poly.type
_entity_poly.pdbx_seq_one_letter_code
_entity_poly.pdbx_strand_id
1 'polypeptide(L)'
;MRKKQILLLKIGVVVWVCVIYAFFLHKPAATSTQKSHDITEQLDKLEEELNKQSQFYSVLLNKLRTMHQQQQNLGDEAVLQDPIVESPLLDGPVLPVLLIACNRDAAVRRSLDLLLKYRPSQERFPIVVSQDCGHRPTREAIESYGEKVTLIQHPDLSDIEVPLKERKFKGYFLIARHYRWALNQMFQKFEYEAVIIVEDDLDIAPDFYEYFSATYPVLQADPTLWCVSAWNDNGKTCLA
;
A
#
# COMPACT_ATOMS: atom_id res chain seq x y z
N MET A 1 -53.39 -26.19 -41.16
CA MET A 1 -52.60 -25.88 -39.94
C MET A 1 -51.89 -24.51 -40.00
N ARG A 2 -51.24 -24.11 -41.10
CA ARG A 2 -50.51 -22.82 -41.21
C ARG A 2 -51.33 -21.54 -40.94
N LYS A 3 -52.61 -21.47 -41.34
CA LYS A 3 -53.45 -20.26 -41.14
C LYS A 3 -53.77 -19.97 -39.66
N LYS A 4 -53.93 -21.01 -38.82
CA LYS A 4 -54.18 -20.84 -37.37
C LYS A 4 -52.92 -20.39 -36.63
N GLN A 5 -51.74 -20.84 -37.06
CA GLN A 5 -50.45 -20.40 -36.49
C GLN A 5 -50.13 -18.94 -36.83
N ILE A 6 -50.43 -18.49 -38.06
CA ILE A 6 -50.26 -17.07 -38.44
C ILE A 6 -51.23 -16.17 -37.67
N LEU A 7 -52.45 -16.63 -37.40
CA LEU A 7 -53.42 -15.89 -36.58
C LEU A 7 -52.94 -15.72 -35.14
N LEU A 8 -52.41 -16.79 -34.52
CA LEU A 8 -51.86 -16.75 -33.17
C LEU A 8 -50.64 -15.82 -33.07
N LEU A 9 -49.76 -15.82 -34.09
CA LEU A 9 -48.61 -14.93 -34.13
C LEU A 9 -49.03 -13.45 -34.19
N LYS A 10 -50.04 -13.13 -35.01
CA LYS A 10 -50.58 -11.76 -35.12
C LYS A 10 -51.21 -11.30 -33.80
N ILE A 11 -51.94 -12.18 -33.11
CA ILE A 11 -52.52 -11.87 -31.80
C ILE A 11 -51.41 -11.62 -30.77
N GLY A 12 -50.35 -12.44 -30.77
CA GLY A 12 -49.19 -12.25 -29.88
C GLY A 12 -48.51 -10.90 -30.07
N VAL A 13 -48.31 -10.45 -31.32
CA VAL A 13 -47.72 -9.14 -31.62
C VAL A 13 -48.63 -8.00 -31.15
N VAL A 14 -49.94 -8.10 -31.36
CA VAL A 14 -50.88 -7.06 -30.89
C VAL A 14 -50.88 -6.97 -29.36
N VAL A 15 -50.90 -8.11 -28.66
CA VAL A 15 -50.83 -8.13 -27.19
C VAL A 15 -49.50 -7.52 -26.70
N TRP A 16 -48.38 -7.83 -27.35
CA TRP A 16 -47.07 -7.28 -26.98
C TRP A 16 -47.00 -5.76 -27.18
N VAL A 17 -47.57 -5.24 -28.29
CA VAL A 17 -47.67 -3.79 -28.53
C VAL A 17 -48.59 -3.13 -27.50
N CYS A 18 -49.71 -3.76 -27.12
CA CYS A 18 -50.59 -3.25 -26.06
C CYS A 18 -49.91 -3.23 -24.69
N VAL A 19 -49.10 -4.23 -24.35
CA VAL A 19 -48.33 -4.27 -23.09
C VAL A 19 -47.29 -3.14 -23.05
N ILE A 20 -46.58 -2.90 -24.15
CA ILE A 20 -45.63 -1.78 -24.24
C ILE A 20 -46.33 -0.44 -24.15
N TYR A 21 -47.46 -0.29 -24.84
CA TYR A 21 -48.25 0.93 -24.78
C TYR A 21 -48.77 1.19 -23.36
N ALA A 22 -49.20 0.15 -22.65
CA ALA A 22 -49.60 0.23 -21.24
C ALA A 22 -48.43 0.60 -20.31
N PHE A 23 -47.22 0.10 -20.59
CA PHE A 23 -45.99 0.49 -19.87
C PHE A 23 -45.60 1.94 -20.14
N PHE A 24 -45.79 2.44 -21.36
CA PHE A 24 -45.51 3.84 -21.70
C PHE A 24 -46.54 4.82 -21.12
N LEU A 25 -47.78 4.39 -20.93
CA LEU A 25 -48.83 5.16 -20.24
C LEU A 25 -48.66 5.15 -18.71
N HIS A 26 -48.11 4.08 -18.13
CA HIS A 26 -47.66 4.04 -16.74
C HIS A 26 -46.26 4.65 -16.57
N LYS A 27 -46.07 5.90 -16.99
CA LYS A 27 -44.98 6.71 -16.44
C LYS A 27 -45.44 7.27 -15.10
N PRO A 28 -44.81 6.92 -13.96
CA PRO A 28 -45.10 7.60 -12.71
C PRO A 28 -44.68 9.06 -12.86
N ALA A 29 -45.65 9.97 -12.85
CA ALA A 29 -45.42 11.40 -12.76
C ALA A 29 -45.01 11.76 -11.33
N ALA A 30 -43.75 11.53 -10.96
CA ALA A 30 -43.00 12.19 -9.89
C ALA A 30 -41.74 11.37 -9.54
N THR A 31 -40.56 11.86 -9.90
CA THR A 31 -39.26 11.44 -9.33
C THR A 31 -38.10 12.32 -9.81
N SER A 32 -38.29 13.12 -10.86
CA SER A 32 -37.24 13.98 -11.43
C SER A 32 -36.82 15.15 -10.51
N THR A 33 -37.76 15.75 -9.77
CA THR A 33 -37.47 16.92 -8.91
C THR A 33 -36.74 16.56 -7.62
N GLN A 34 -37.07 15.42 -7.01
CA GLN A 34 -36.42 14.97 -5.77
C GLN A 34 -35.00 14.46 -6.00
N LYS A 35 -34.75 13.80 -7.15
CA LYS A 35 -33.40 13.36 -7.56
C LYS A 35 -32.48 14.54 -7.89
N SER A 36 -33.02 15.62 -8.45
CA SER A 36 -32.24 16.81 -8.77
C SER A 36 -31.78 17.55 -7.51
N HIS A 37 -32.62 17.62 -6.48
CA HIS A 37 -32.29 18.29 -5.22
C HIS A 37 -31.23 17.54 -4.41
N ASP A 38 -31.30 16.21 -4.39
CA ASP A 38 -30.30 15.33 -3.74
C ASP A 38 -28.93 15.44 -4.43
N ILE A 39 -28.90 15.55 -5.76
CA ILE A 39 -27.65 15.75 -6.52
C ILE A 39 -27.04 17.13 -6.25
N THR A 40 -27.85 18.19 -6.19
CA THR A 40 -27.34 19.54 -5.86
C THR A 40 -26.79 19.62 -4.44
N GLU A 41 -27.46 18.98 -3.47
CA GLU A 41 -26.97 18.94 -2.09
C GLU A 41 -25.65 18.17 -1.95
N GLN A 42 -25.47 17.11 -2.73
CA GLN A 42 -24.21 16.37 -2.78
C GLN A 42 -23.08 17.17 -3.43
N LEU A 43 -23.38 17.94 -4.48
CA LEU A 43 -22.40 18.83 -5.14
C LEU A 43 -21.94 19.95 -4.20
N ASP A 44 -22.88 20.57 -3.48
CA ASP A 44 -22.56 21.64 -2.52
C ASP A 44 -21.66 21.12 -1.38
N LYS A 45 -21.94 19.91 -0.86
CA LYS A 45 -21.08 19.25 0.15
C LYS A 45 -19.68 18.96 -0.39
N LEU A 46 -19.59 18.49 -1.63
CA LEU A 46 -18.31 18.18 -2.27
C LEU A 46 -17.46 19.44 -2.48
N GLU A 47 -18.11 20.54 -2.89
CA GLU A 47 -17.45 21.82 -3.08
C GLU A 47 -16.96 22.40 -1.75
N GLU A 48 -17.71 22.23 -0.66
CA GLU A 48 -17.29 22.61 0.69
C GLU A 48 -16.08 21.79 1.16
N GLU A 49 -16.06 20.48 0.94
CA GLU A 49 -14.93 19.62 1.27
C GLU A 49 -13.68 19.97 0.45
N LEU A 50 -13.83 20.20 -0.86
CA LEU A 50 -12.73 20.59 -1.74
C LEU A 50 -12.13 21.94 -1.31
N ASN A 51 -12.97 22.90 -0.92
CA ASN A 51 -12.53 24.20 -0.43
C ASN A 51 -11.78 24.07 0.91
N LYS A 52 -12.25 23.24 1.84
CA LYS A 52 -11.55 22.95 3.10
C LYS A 52 -10.18 22.31 2.84
N GLN A 53 -10.11 21.35 1.92
CA GLN A 53 -8.88 20.67 1.56
C GLN A 53 -7.88 21.61 0.87
N SER A 54 -8.36 22.47 -0.03
CA SER A 54 -7.56 23.51 -0.70
C SER A 54 -6.98 24.53 0.30
N GLN A 55 -7.78 24.97 1.25
CA GLN A 55 -7.31 25.85 2.33
C GLN A 55 -6.23 25.17 3.16
N PHE A 56 -6.43 23.92 3.56
CA PHE A 56 -5.44 23.15 4.31
C PHE A 56 -4.10 23.05 3.56
N TYR A 57 -4.13 22.69 2.27
CA TYR A 57 -2.92 22.63 1.45
C TYR A 57 -2.25 23.99 1.30
N SER A 58 -3.00 25.09 1.16
CA SER A 58 -2.42 26.43 1.08
C SER A 58 -1.66 26.81 2.36
N VAL A 59 -2.19 26.44 3.52
CA VAL A 59 -1.55 26.68 4.82
C VAL A 59 -0.28 25.83 4.96
N LEU A 60 -0.35 24.55 4.58
CA LEU A 60 0.81 23.65 4.59
C LEU A 60 1.93 24.16 3.68
N LEU A 61 1.60 24.58 2.45
CA LEU A 61 2.56 25.13 1.49
C LEU A 61 3.20 26.43 2.00
N ASN A 62 2.42 27.31 2.64
CA ASN A 62 2.97 28.50 3.26
C ASN A 62 3.91 28.15 4.43
N LYS A 63 3.56 27.17 5.25
CA LYS A 63 4.42 26.71 6.34
C LYS A 63 5.73 26.13 5.82
N LEU A 64 5.68 25.29 4.78
CA LEU A 64 6.87 24.77 4.11
C LEU A 64 7.74 25.89 3.51
N ARG A 65 7.14 26.89 2.85
CA ARG A 65 7.86 28.07 2.36
C ARG A 65 8.52 28.85 3.47
N THR A 66 7.84 29.07 4.59
CA THR A 66 8.43 29.78 5.74
C THR A 66 9.59 29.01 6.37
N MET A 67 9.50 27.68 6.45
CA MET A 67 10.60 26.83 6.92
C MET A 67 11.79 26.89 5.96
N HIS A 68 11.53 26.84 4.64
CA HIS A 68 12.58 26.96 3.63
C HIS A 68 13.25 28.35 3.64
N GLN A 69 12.48 29.42 3.85
CA GLN A 69 13.02 30.78 4.00
C GLN A 69 13.81 30.94 5.30
N GLN A 70 13.37 30.33 6.41
CA GLN A 70 14.17 30.29 7.64
C GLN A 70 15.48 29.54 7.42
N GLN A 71 15.45 28.42 6.71
CA GLN A 71 16.64 27.62 6.40
C GLN A 71 17.60 28.35 5.45
N GLN A 72 17.10 29.16 4.51
CA GLN A 72 17.92 30.03 3.67
C GLN A 72 18.48 31.24 4.41
N ASN A 73 17.69 31.89 5.28
CA ASN A 73 18.17 33.03 6.10
C ASN A 73 19.21 32.62 7.16
N LEU A 74 19.21 31.35 7.61
CA LEU A 74 20.27 30.78 8.45
C LEU A 74 21.53 30.40 7.64
N GLY A 75 21.44 30.26 6.32
CA GLY A 75 22.55 29.92 5.43
C GLY A 75 23.33 31.12 4.88
N ASP A 76 22.75 32.32 4.88
CA ASP A 76 23.35 33.51 4.25
C ASP A 76 24.47 34.20 5.07
N GLU A 77 24.73 33.81 6.32
CA GLU A 77 25.91 34.28 7.09
C GLU A 77 27.11 33.30 7.09
N ALA A 78 27.00 32.14 6.43
CA ALA A 78 28.06 31.12 6.43
C ALA A 78 28.52 30.74 5.01
N VAL A 79 28.87 31.72 4.18
CA VAL A 79 29.64 31.45 2.97
C VAL A 79 31.12 31.59 3.29
N LEU A 80 31.79 30.46 3.58
CA LEU A 80 33.20 30.21 3.26
C LEU A 80 33.50 28.72 3.52
N GLN A 81 33.66 27.96 2.42
CA GLN A 81 34.13 26.57 2.33
C GLN A 81 33.19 25.51 2.93
N ASP A 82 32.33 24.93 2.09
CA ASP A 82 31.79 23.60 2.37
C ASP A 82 32.89 22.55 2.10
N PRO A 83 33.43 21.86 3.12
CA PRO A 83 33.85 20.48 2.91
C PRO A 83 32.58 19.67 2.61
N ILE A 84 32.72 18.64 1.77
CA ILE A 84 31.70 17.64 1.44
C ILE A 84 30.85 17.33 2.68
N VAL A 85 29.64 17.87 2.75
CA VAL A 85 28.71 17.63 3.86
C VAL A 85 28.35 16.15 3.82
N GLU A 86 28.81 15.41 4.82
CA GLU A 86 28.38 14.04 5.09
C GLU A 86 26.85 14.01 5.13
N SER A 87 26.29 13.10 4.33
CA SER A 87 24.86 12.98 4.08
C SER A 87 24.04 12.88 5.38
N PRO A 88 22.89 13.59 5.51
CA PRO A 88 21.94 13.46 6.64
C PRO A 88 21.29 12.06 6.79
N LEU A 89 21.74 11.07 6.00
CA LEU A 89 21.32 9.68 6.04
C LEU A 89 22.13 8.83 7.04
N LEU A 90 23.27 9.33 7.53
CA LEU A 90 24.13 8.59 8.47
C LEU A 90 23.68 8.76 9.93
N ASP A 91 23.18 9.94 10.30
CA ASP A 91 22.61 10.20 11.63
C ASP A 91 21.10 9.95 11.63
N GLY A 92 20.62 9.11 12.54
CA GLY A 92 19.19 8.86 12.75
C GLY A 92 18.88 7.48 13.35
N PRO A 93 17.59 7.20 13.64
CA PRO A 93 17.18 5.96 14.28
C PRO A 93 17.45 4.75 13.38
N VAL A 94 17.72 3.61 14.04
CA VAL A 94 17.88 2.31 13.37
C VAL A 94 16.49 1.82 12.95
N LEU A 95 16.30 1.65 11.64
CA LEU A 95 15.06 1.19 11.01
C LEU A 95 15.36 -0.13 10.28
N PRO A 96 15.23 -1.29 10.95
CA PRO A 96 15.43 -2.57 10.30
C PRO A 96 14.42 -2.80 9.16
N VAL A 97 14.89 -3.47 8.11
CA VAL A 97 14.03 -3.99 7.05
C VAL A 97 13.78 -5.48 7.30
N LEU A 98 12.53 -5.85 7.50
CA LEU A 98 12.06 -7.23 7.57
C LEU A 98 11.57 -7.67 6.19
N LEU A 99 12.34 -8.52 5.52
CA LEU A 99 11.92 -9.17 4.28
C LEU A 99 11.22 -10.51 4.59
N ILE A 100 9.94 -10.62 4.23
CA ILE A 100 9.15 -11.85 4.37
C ILE A 100 9.33 -12.71 3.11
N ALA A 101 9.90 -13.90 3.27
CA ALA A 101 10.20 -14.81 2.17
C ALA A 101 9.69 -16.23 2.42
N CYS A 102 9.44 -16.99 1.36
CA CYS A 102 9.00 -18.39 1.44
C CYS A 102 9.73 -19.28 0.43
N ASN A 103 9.26 -19.31 -0.83
CA ASN A 103 9.65 -20.30 -1.82
C ASN A 103 9.94 -19.74 -3.22
N ARG A 104 10.17 -18.43 -3.34
CA ARG A 104 10.44 -17.74 -4.62
C ARG A 104 11.87 -17.24 -4.65
N ASP A 105 12.82 -18.11 -4.98
CA ASP A 105 14.26 -17.79 -4.98
C ASP A 105 14.63 -16.64 -5.96
N ALA A 106 14.06 -16.64 -7.17
CA ALA A 106 14.34 -15.57 -8.14
C ALA A 106 13.79 -14.20 -7.70
N ALA A 107 12.62 -14.18 -7.07
CA ALA A 107 12.01 -12.94 -6.57
C ALA A 107 12.78 -12.40 -5.37
N VAL A 108 13.09 -13.26 -4.39
CA VAL A 108 13.93 -12.91 -3.22
C VAL A 108 15.25 -12.28 -3.64
N ARG A 109 15.96 -12.86 -4.63
CA ARG A 109 17.23 -12.31 -5.11
C ARG A 109 17.06 -10.89 -5.66
N ARG A 110 16.05 -10.69 -6.51
CA ARG A 110 15.75 -9.38 -7.10
C ARG A 110 15.46 -8.33 -6.02
N SER A 111 14.60 -8.67 -5.06
CA SER A 111 14.22 -7.78 -3.96
C SER A 111 15.42 -7.45 -3.06
N LEU A 112 16.24 -8.46 -2.72
CA LEU A 112 17.47 -8.26 -1.94
C LEU A 112 18.53 -7.44 -2.67
N ASP A 113 18.71 -7.66 -3.97
CA ASP A 113 19.66 -6.91 -4.79
C ASP A 113 19.29 -5.42 -4.80
N LEU A 114 18.00 -5.09 -4.92
CA LEU A 114 17.52 -3.70 -4.88
C LEU A 114 17.65 -3.08 -3.48
N LEU A 115 17.26 -3.81 -2.43
CA LEU A 115 17.46 -3.37 -1.04
C LEU A 115 18.93 -3.04 -0.78
N LEU A 116 19.85 -3.96 -1.11
CA LEU A 116 21.28 -3.75 -0.91
C LEU A 116 21.86 -2.64 -1.79
N LYS A 117 21.36 -2.48 -3.02
CA LYS A 117 21.81 -1.45 -3.96
C LYS A 117 21.52 -0.04 -3.46
N TYR A 118 20.34 0.19 -2.87
CA TYR A 118 19.93 1.52 -2.43
C TYR A 118 20.16 1.76 -0.93
N ARG A 119 20.65 0.75 -0.19
CA ARG A 119 20.89 0.87 1.27
C ARG A 119 22.01 1.88 1.56
N PRO A 120 21.73 2.96 2.31
CA PRO A 120 22.74 3.97 2.63
C PRO A 120 23.71 3.51 3.73
N SER A 121 23.23 2.75 4.72
CA SER A 121 24.05 2.23 5.81
C SER A 121 23.51 0.89 6.33
N GLN A 122 24.40 -0.07 6.57
CA GLN A 122 24.06 -1.38 7.14
C GLN A 122 23.70 -1.29 8.63
N GLU A 123 24.27 -0.32 9.36
CA GLU A 123 24.02 -0.12 10.79
C GLU A 123 22.65 0.51 11.03
N ARG A 124 22.27 1.48 10.19
CA ARG A 124 20.95 2.11 10.26
C ARG A 124 19.82 1.26 9.69
N PHE A 125 20.10 0.50 8.63
CA PHE A 125 19.09 -0.33 7.95
C PHE A 125 19.55 -1.80 7.90
N PRO A 126 19.63 -2.48 9.05
CA PRO A 126 19.90 -3.91 9.07
C PRO A 126 18.76 -4.64 8.35
N ILE A 127 19.12 -5.57 7.46
CA ILE A 127 18.16 -6.36 6.69
C ILE A 127 18.04 -7.74 7.34
N VAL A 128 16.85 -8.05 7.85
CA VAL A 128 16.51 -9.35 8.40
C VAL A 128 15.56 -10.05 7.42
N VAL A 129 15.97 -11.20 6.90
CA VAL A 129 15.15 -12.02 6.01
C VAL A 129 14.52 -13.13 6.83
N SER A 130 13.20 -13.13 6.92
CA SER A 130 12.42 -14.16 7.58
C SER A 130 11.89 -15.15 6.56
N GLN A 131 12.45 -16.36 6.57
CA GLN A 131 12.09 -17.41 5.63
C GLN A 131 11.14 -18.44 6.27
N ASP A 132 9.99 -18.69 5.66
CA ASP A 132 9.11 -19.83 5.95
C ASP A 132 9.25 -20.95 4.88
N CYS A 133 8.37 -21.94 4.90
CA CYS A 133 8.17 -22.97 3.89
C CYS A 133 9.29 -24.02 3.77
N GLY A 134 10.44 -23.81 4.40
CA GLY A 134 11.58 -24.74 4.35
C GLY A 134 12.14 -24.94 2.94
N HIS A 135 11.94 -23.97 2.04
CA HIS A 135 12.36 -24.09 0.64
C HIS A 135 13.89 -23.92 0.52
N ARG A 136 14.59 -25.04 0.30
CA ARG A 136 16.06 -25.08 0.27
C ARG A 136 16.70 -24.14 -0.77
N PRO A 137 16.24 -24.06 -2.03
CA PRO A 137 16.81 -23.12 -3.01
C PRO A 137 16.71 -21.65 -2.57
N THR A 138 15.58 -21.25 -1.98
CA THR A 138 15.41 -19.89 -1.44
C THR A 138 16.34 -19.65 -0.26
N ARG A 139 16.52 -20.64 0.62
CA ARG A 139 17.47 -20.55 1.74
C ARG A 139 18.90 -20.32 1.23
N GLU A 140 19.36 -21.17 0.31
CA GLU A 140 20.71 -21.08 -0.27
C GLU A 140 20.90 -19.75 -1.03
N ALA A 141 19.84 -19.22 -1.65
CA ALA A 141 19.87 -17.91 -2.27
C ALA A 141 20.08 -16.80 -1.24
N ILE A 142 19.39 -16.82 -0.10
CA ILE A 142 19.55 -15.81 0.96
C ILE A 142 20.92 -15.95 1.63
N GLU A 143 21.36 -17.18 1.95
CA GLU A 143 22.66 -17.46 2.55
C GLU A 143 23.83 -16.96 1.67
N SER A 144 23.66 -16.94 0.34
CA SER A 144 24.68 -16.43 -0.59
C SER A 144 25.02 -14.94 -0.42
N TYR A 145 24.17 -14.15 0.26
CA TYR A 145 24.43 -12.74 0.57
C TYR A 145 25.34 -12.54 1.80
N GLY A 146 25.60 -13.60 2.58
CA GLY A 146 26.51 -13.59 3.73
C GLY A 146 26.12 -12.57 4.80
N GLU A 147 27.12 -11.87 5.36
CA GLU A 147 26.97 -10.91 6.47
C GLU A 147 26.18 -9.63 6.09
N LYS A 148 25.80 -9.47 4.82
CA LYS A 148 24.99 -8.32 4.39
C LYS A 148 23.55 -8.38 4.88
N VAL A 149 23.06 -9.58 5.19
CA VAL A 149 21.69 -9.87 5.62
C VAL A 149 21.70 -10.86 6.78
N THR A 150 20.68 -10.81 7.64
CA THR A 150 20.48 -11.80 8.70
C THR A 150 19.33 -12.72 8.32
N LEU A 151 19.58 -14.02 8.16
CA LEU A 151 18.54 -15.01 7.90
C LEU A 151 17.97 -15.56 9.21
N ILE A 152 16.66 -15.49 9.37
CA ILE A 152 15.90 -16.19 10.41
C ILE A 152 14.91 -17.15 9.75
N GLN A 153 14.71 -18.33 10.34
CA GLN A 153 13.85 -19.37 9.78
C GLN A 153 12.70 -19.70 10.71
N HIS A 154 11.48 -19.74 10.15
CA HIS A 154 10.30 -20.11 10.92
C HIS A 154 10.44 -21.55 11.44
N PRO A 155 10.31 -21.78 12.76
CA PRO A 155 10.63 -23.09 13.36
C PRO A 155 9.53 -24.12 13.11
N ASP A 156 8.28 -23.68 12.98
CA ASP A 156 7.12 -24.55 12.83
C ASP A 156 6.67 -24.61 11.36
N LEU A 157 7.04 -25.70 10.67
CA LEU A 157 6.61 -26.01 9.31
C LEU A 157 5.45 -27.00 9.29
N SER A 158 4.82 -27.25 10.45
CA SER A 158 3.70 -28.18 10.53
C SER A 158 2.48 -27.63 9.79
N ASP A 159 1.62 -28.57 9.43
CA ASP A 159 0.39 -28.26 8.73
C ASP A 159 -0.65 -27.62 9.67
N ILE A 160 -1.38 -26.62 9.19
CA ILE A 160 -2.41 -25.96 10.00
C ILE A 160 -3.77 -26.63 9.76
N GLU A 161 -4.42 -27.04 10.85
CA GLU A 161 -5.81 -27.45 10.83
C GLU A 161 -6.70 -26.23 10.58
N VAL A 162 -7.44 -26.26 9.48
CA VAL A 162 -8.39 -25.21 9.09
C VAL A 162 -9.79 -25.79 8.94
N PRO A 163 -10.85 -25.02 9.27
CA PRO A 163 -12.22 -25.46 9.05
C PRO A 163 -12.46 -25.90 7.61
N LEU A 164 -13.31 -26.92 7.41
CA LEU A 164 -13.58 -27.50 6.09
C LEU A 164 -13.95 -26.44 5.02
N LYS A 165 -14.72 -25.42 5.42
CA LYS A 165 -15.15 -24.32 4.55
C LYS A 165 -14.01 -23.40 4.10
N GLU A 166 -12.90 -23.40 4.83
CA GLU A 166 -11.77 -22.47 4.66
C GLU A 166 -10.50 -23.18 4.17
N ARG A 167 -10.57 -24.48 3.81
CA ARG A 167 -9.41 -25.23 3.29
C ARG A 167 -8.69 -24.54 2.13
N LYS A 168 -9.42 -23.80 1.29
CA LYS A 168 -8.85 -23.01 0.19
C LYS A 168 -8.00 -21.82 0.64
N PHE A 169 -8.20 -21.34 1.86
CA PHE A 169 -7.50 -20.20 2.45
C PHE A 169 -6.32 -20.59 3.33
N LYS A 170 -5.97 -21.87 3.37
CA LYS A 170 -4.89 -22.39 4.22
C LYS A 170 -3.56 -21.63 4.06
N GLY A 171 -3.23 -21.16 2.86
CA GLY A 171 -2.07 -20.30 2.63
C GLY A 171 -2.11 -19.02 3.46
N TYR A 172 -3.27 -18.37 3.60
CA TYR A 172 -3.43 -17.17 4.42
C TYR A 172 -3.20 -17.45 5.92
N PHE A 173 -3.57 -18.63 6.41
CA PHE A 173 -3.26 -19.03 7.79
C PHE A 173 -1.75 -19.22 8.02
N LEU A 174 -1.06 -19.80 7.03
CA LEU A 174 0.40 -19.95 7.07
C LEU A 174 1.09 -18.58 7.05
N ILE A 175 0.65 -17.67 6.17
CA ILE A 175 1.14 -16.29 6.10
C ILE A 175 0.92 -15.57 7.45
N ALA A 176 -0.29 -15.65 8.02
CA ALA A 176 -0.57 -15.04 9.32
C ALA A 176 0.32 -15.59 10.45
N ARG A 177 0.57 -16.91 10.47
CA ARG A 177 1.50 -17.55 11.42
C ARG A 177 2.91 -17.01 11.24
N HIS A 178 3.38 -16.92 9.99
CA HIS A 178 4.72 -16.43 9.66
C HIS A 178 4.91 -14.96 10.06
N TYR A 179 3.98 -14.07 9.71
CA TYR A 179 4.01 -12.66 10.10
C TYR A 179 4.04 -12.49 11.62
N ARG A 180 3.18 -13.21 12.36
CA ARG A 180 3.17 -13.18 13.82
C ARG A 180 4.54 -13.57 14.40
N TRP A 181 5.12 -14.66 13.92
CA TRP A 181 6.42 -15.12 14.40
C TRP A 181 7.55 -14.14 14.04
N ALA A 182 7.59 -13.67 12.79
CA ALA A 182 8.61 -12.77 12.29
C ALA A 182 8.60 -11.43 13.04
N LEU A 183 7.43 -10.83 13.24
CA LEU A 183 7.31 -9.59 14.01
C LEU A 183 7.67 -9.80 15.49
N ASN A 184 7.31 -10.94 16.10
CA ASN A 184 7.79 -11.25 17.45
C ASN A 184 9.32 -11.36 17.50
N GLN A 185 9.99 -11.92 16.49
CA GLN A 185 11.45 -11.91 16.44
C GLN A 185 11.97 -10.46 16.41
N MET A 186 11.42 -9.61 15.54
CA MET A 186 11.88 -8.22 15.41
C MET A 186 11.69 -7.39 16.69
N PHE A 187 10.50 -7.45 17.29
CA PHE A 187 10.17 -6.60 18.43
C PHE A 187 10.58 -7.18 19.79
N GLN A 188 10.56 -8.51 19.96
CA GLN A 188 10.84 -9.13 21.27
C GLN A 188 12.25 -9.70 21.39
N LYS A 189 12.84 -10.17 20.29
CA LYS A 189 14.18 -10.79 20.32
C LYS A 189 15.27 -9.82 19.87
N PHE A 190 15.03 -9.09 18.79
CA PHE A 190 15.95 -8.05 18.32
C PHE A 190 15.69 -6.70 18.99
N GLU A 191 14.57 -6.55 19.71
CA GLU A 191 14.23 -5.36 20.50
C GLU A 191 14.23 -4.05 19.67
N TYR A 192 13.88 -4.14 18.38
CA TYR A 192 13.72 -2.95 17.55
C TYR A 192 12.45 -2.18 17.91
N GLU A 193 12.50 -0.85 17.86
CA GLU A 193 11.33 0.00 18.13
C GLU A 193 10.34 0.06 16.97
N ALA A 194 10.85 -0.03 15.74
CA ALA A 194 10.07 0.03 14.51
C ALA A 194 10.68 -0.88 13.44
N VAL A 195 9.87 -1.25 12.43
CA VAL A 195 10.29 -2.15 11.35
C VAL A 195 9.66 -1.70 10.04
N ILE A 196 10.45 -1.71 8.97
CA ILE A 196 9.95 -1.61 7.59
C ILE A 196 9.70 -3.02 7.08
N ILE A 197 8.46 -3.35 6.71
CA ILE A 197 8.08 -4.70 6.26
C ILE A 197 8.00 -4.72 4.73
N VAL A 198 8.65 -5.71 4.11
CA VAL A 198 8.69 -5.90 2.65
C VAL A 198 8.44 -7.40 2.34
N GLU A 199 7.65 -7.71 1.32
CA GLU A 199 7.49 -9.09 0.82
C GLU A 199 8.53 -9.43 -0.25
N ASP A 200 8.77 -10.72 -0.50
CA ASP A 200 9.82 -11.19 -1.40
C ASP A 200 9.63 -10.85 -2.88
N ASP A 201 8.44 -10.39 -3.30
CA ASP A 201 8.11 -10.03 -4.67
C ASP A 201 7.97 -8.52 -4.93
N LEU A 202 8.46 -7.68 -4.01
CA LEU A 202 8.42 -6.23 -4.14
C LEU A 202 9.76 -5.63 -4.58
N ASP A 203 9.71 -4.85 -5.67
CA ASP A 203 10.79 -3.95 -6.06
C ASP A 203 10.67 -2.61 -5.32
N ILE A 204 11.80 -2.07 -4.86
CA ILE A 204 11.84 -0.76 -4.20
C ILE A 204 12.33 0.36 -5.14
N ALA A 205 11.91 1.59 -4.83
CA ALA A 205 12.40 2.79 -5.49
C ALA A 205 13.76 3.25 -4.93
N PRO A 206 14.54 4.07 -5.67
CA PRO A 206 15.85 4.55 -5.22
C PRO A 206 15.83 5.36 -3.91
N ASP A 207 14.72 6.04 -3.62
CA ASP A 207 14.47 6.91 -2.47
C ASP A 207 13.75 6.19 -1.32
N PHE A 208 13.57 4.87 -1.40
CA PHE A 208 12.86 4.06 -0.40
C PHE A 208 13.33 4.32 1.05
N TYR A 209 14.64 4.31 1.28
CA TYR A 209 15.22 4.51 2.61
C TYR A 209 15.08 5.96 3.10
N GLU A 210 15.16 6.92 2.19
CA GLU A 210 14.98 8.34 2.49
C GLU A 210 13.53 8.63 2.87
N TYR A 211 12.57 8.06 2.14
CA TYR A 211 11.14 8.18 2.44
C TYR A 211 10.80 7.71 3.85
N PHE A 212 11.23 6.50 4.25
CA PHE A 212 10.98 6.00 5.61
C PHE A 212 11.76 6.78 6.68
N SER A 213 12.97 7.25 6.39
CA SER A 213 13.73 8.10 7.31
C SER A 213 13.02 9.42 7.60
N ALA A 214 12.49 10.08 6.56
CA ALA A 214 11.84 11.37 6.67
C ALA A 214 10.47 11.27 7.37
N THR A 215 9.76 10.17 7.14
CA THR A 215 8.40 9.96 7.65
C THR A 215 8.36 9.33 9.05
N TYR A 216 9.39 8.61 9.47
CA TYR A 216 9.42 7.98 10.79
C TYR A 216 9.22 8.95 11.97
N PRO A 217 9.88 10.13 12.03
CA PRO A 217 9.60 11.12 13.08
C PRO A 217 8.14 11.59 13.10
N VAL A 218 7.48 11.66 11.94
CA VAL A 218 6.06 12.03 11.85
C VAL A 218 5.18 10.93 12.45
N LEU A 219 5.47 9.67 12.12
CA LEU A 219 4.78 8.51 12.70
C LEU A 219 4.94 8.45 14.22
N GLN A 220 6.13 8.77 14.75
CA GLN A 220 6.36 8.81 16.20
C GLN A 220 5.65 9.98 16.89
N ALA A 221 5.58 11.14 16.24
CA ALA A 221 5.02 12.36 16.84
C ALA A 221 3.48 12.40 16.83
N ASP A 222 2.84 11.78 15.84
CA ASP A 222 1.39 11.81 15.68
C ASP A 222 0.73 10.48 16.11
N PRO A 223 0.06 10.42 17.28
CA PRO A 223 -0.58 9.20 17.76
C PRO A 223 -1.82 8.79 16.95
N THR A 224 -2.28 9.61 16.01
CA THR A 224 -3.38 9.25 15.10
C THR A 224 -2.92 8.40 13.93
N LEU A 225 -1.60 8.32 13.69
CA LEU A 225 -0.99 7.48 12.67
C LEU A 225 -0.52 6.14 13.26
N TRP A 226 -0.59 5.09 12.43
CA TRP A 226 -0.22 3.72 12.80
C TRP A 226 0.78 3.06 11.85
N CYS A 227 0.97 3.62 10.65
CA CYS A 227 1.91 3.12 9.67
C CYS A 227 2.26 4.20 8.64
N VAL A 228 3.37 3.96 7.94
CA VAL A 228 3.72 4.64 6.70
C VAL A 228 3.78 3.56 5.63
N SER A 229 3.11 3.79 4.50
CA SER A 229 3.09 2.85 3.36
C SER A 229 3.86 3.45 2.18
N ALA A 230 4.63 2.62 1.49
CA ALA A 230 5.26 2.96 0.21
C ALA A 230 4.35 2.66 -1.01
N TRP A 231 3.10 2.24 -0.76
CA TRP A 231 2.16 1.84 -1.80
C TRP A 231 1.06 2.88 -2.01
N ASN A 232 0.82 3.25 -3.27
CA ASN A 232 -0.34 4.03 -3.69
C ASN A 232 -1.26 3.12 -4.52
N ASP A 233 -2.44 2.79 -3.99
CA ASP A 233 -3.43 1.92 -4.66
C ASP A 233 -3.88 2.43 -6.04
N ASN A 234 -3.76 3.74 -6.27
CA ASN A 234 -4.08 4.38 -7.55
C ASN A 234 -2.82 4.83 -8.33
N GLY A 235 -1.64 4.30 -8.02
CA GLY A 235 -0.35 4.71 -8.56
C GLY A 235 -0.06 4.30 -10.02
N LYS A 236 -1.06 4.10 -10.87
CA LYS A 236 -0.83 3.81 -12.29
C LYS A 236 -0.32 5.06 -13.00
N THR A 237 0.60 4.89 -13.94
CA THR A 237 1.25 5.98 -14.67
C THR A 237 0.29 6.92 -15.42
N CYS A 238 -0.92 6.45 -15.76
CA CYS A 238 -1.95 7.24 -16.44
C CYS A 238 -2.96 7.92 -15.50
N LEU A 239 -2.78 7.80 -14.19
CA LEU A 239 -3.67 8.38 -13.17
C LEU A 239 -2.97 9.43 -12.28
N ALA A 240 -1.67 9.65 -12.49
CA ALA A 240 -0.83 10.62 -11.78
C ALA A 240 -0.56 11.87 -12.62
#